data_AF-A0AAW1U208-F1
#
_entry.id   AF-A0AAW1U208-F1
#
_cell.length_a   1.000
_cell.length_b   1.000
_cell.length_c   1.000
_cell.angle_alpha   90.00
_cell.angle_beta   90.00
_cell.angle_gamma   90.00
#
_symmetry.space_group_name_H-M   'P 1'
#
loop_
_entity.id
_entity.type
_entity.pdbx_description
1 polymer ?
#
loop_
_entity_poly.entity_id
_entity_poly.type
_entity_poly.pdbx_seq_one_letter_code
_entity_poly.pdbx_strand_id
1 'polypeptide(L)'
;MEKIMLFFPVIFLLYFPRIEGQVEGDGKCPDIPVQQNFNIDSYMGKWYQHASYPSKIDLPSTCHNAEYTLLPNGVILVGNSKTFYPSMKKKTIKGTLKQVPGENEGKFLINFPFKRVNRETPYWVLETDYHSYAVVWSCRENINNGKLTNTRYLWFLTRSEDLLLDTLDALYDAIGKSPEISQYEIELSDHYKCNTTS
;
A
#
# COMPACT_ATOMS: atom_id res chain seq x y z
N MET A 1 62.84 -3.93 -24.12
CA MET A 1 61.50 -4.51 -24.31
C MET A 1 60.74 -4.34 -23.01
N GLU A 2 60.07 -3.20 -22.84
CA GLU A 2 59.19 -2.94 -21.69
C GLU A 2 57.86 -3.67 -21.90
N LYS A 3 57.42 -4.44 -20.90
CA LYS A 3 56.07 -5.00 -20.87
C LYS A 3 55.14 -3.95 -20.30
N ILE A 4 54.30 -3.35 -21.14
CA ILE A 4 53.18 -2.52 -20.71
C ILE A 4 52.15 -3.44 -20.07
N MET A 5 52.00 -3.34 -18.75
CA MET A 5 51.01 -4.08 -17.98
C MET A 5 49.69 -3.29 -17.99
N LEU A 6 48.76 -3.67 -18.87
CA LEU A 6 47.42 -3.09 -18.92
C LEU A 6 46.61 -3.57 -17.71
N PHE A 7 46.38 -2.69 -16.74
CA PHE A 7 45.40 -2.89 -15.68
C PHE A 7 44.00 -2.60 -16.23
N PHE A 8 43.21 -3.64 -16.48
CA PHE A 8 41.76 -3.49 -16.64
C PHE A 8 41.17 -3.23 -15.24
N PRO A 9 40.49 -2.11 -14.99
CA PRO A 9 39.79 -1.92 -13.72
C PRO A 9 38.64 -2.91 -13.69
N VAL A 10 38.71 -3.89 -12.79
CA VAL A 10 37.57 -4.73 -12.44
C VAL A 10 36.56 -3.81 -11.76
N ILE A 11 35.57 -3.33 -12.51
CA ILE A 11 34.43 -2.60 -11.97
C ILE A 11 33.64 -3.59 -11.13
N PHE A 12 33.90 -3.60 -9.82
CA PHE A 12 33.07 -4.29 -8.85
C PHE A 12 31.75 -3.51 -8.79
N LEU A 13 30.72 -3.98 -9.49
CA LEU A 13 29.35 -3.54 -9.28
C LEU A 13 29.02 -3.89 -7.82
N LEU A 14 29.17 -2.92 -6.92
CA LEU A 14 28.63 -2.99 -5.58
C LEU A 14 27.12 -3.16 -5.74
N TYR A 15 26.67 -4.40 -5.62
CA TYR A 15 25.28 -4.72 -5.39
C TYR A 15 24.94 -4.08 -4.04
N PHE A 16 24.46 -2.84 -4.08
CA PHE A 16 23.74 -2.28 -2.95
C PHE A 16 22.42 -3.05 -2.94
N PRO A 17 22.20 -3.99 -2.00
CA PRO A 17 20.87 -4.56 -1.87
C PRO A 17 19.90 -3.38 -1.70
N ARG A 18 18.81 -3.36 -2.48
CA ARG A 18 17.70 -2.45 -2.19
C ARG A 18 17.33 -2.74 -0.75
N ILE A 19 17.62 -1.79 0.14
CA ILE A 19 17.05 -1.81 1.48
C ILE A 19 15.55 -1.63 1.24
N GLU A 20 14.75 -2.66 1.52
CA GLU A 20 13.29 -2.60 1.56
C GLU A 20 12.91 -1.35 2.39
N GLY A 21 12.53 -0.31 1.66
CA GLY A 21 12.53 1.05 2.16
C GLY A 21 11.14 1.63 2.01
N GLN A 22 10.75 2.46 2.97
CA GLN A 22 9.57 3.29 2.80
C GLN A 22 9.72 4.12 1.51
N VAL A 23 8.75 4.02 0.60
CA VAL A 23 8.76 4.86 -0.61
C VAL A 23 8.53 6.32 -0.22
N GLU A 24 9.44 7.18 -0.68
CA GLU A 24 9.44 8.62 -0.45
C GLU A 24 9.50 9.39 -1.78
N GLY A 25 8.91 10.58 -1.80
CA GLY A 25 8.99 11.51 -2.92
C GLY A 25 9.37 12.90 -2.45
N ASP A 26 9.84 13.73 -3.38
CA ASP A 26 10.13 15.13 -3.11
C ASP A 26 8.88 16.00 -3.25
N GLY A 27 8.80 17.08 -2.46
CA GLY A 27 7.71 18.06 -2.53
C GLY A 27 6.37 17.56 -1.96
N LYS A 28 5.29 18.18 -2.46
CA LYS A 28 3.91 17.87 -2.06
C LYS A 28 3.48 16.49 -2.54
N CYS A 29 2.43 15.97 -1.91
CA CYS A 29 1.77 14.79 -2.45
C CYS A 29 1.19 15.10 -3.84
N PRO A 30 1.37 14.20 -4.83
CA PRO A 30 0.74 14.37 -6.13
C PRO A 30 -0.79 14.28 -5.98
N ASP A 31 -1.50 15.03 -6.82
CA ASP A 31 -2.94 14.88 -6.98
C ASP A 31 -3.19 13.78 -7.99
N ILE A 32 -3.87 12.72 -7.57
CA ILE A 32 -4.05 11.49 -8.34
C ILE A 32 -5.55 11.28 -8.54
N PRO A 33 -6.01 10.99 -9.78
CA PRO A 33 -7.40 10.66 -10.03
C PRO A 33 -7.88 9.51 -9.14
N VAL A 34 -9.08 9.66 -8.60
CA VAL A 34 -9.71 8.67 -7.72
C VAL A 34 -11.01 8.15 -8.33
N GLN A 35 -11.46 7.01 -7.81
CA GLN A 35 -12.71 6.39 -8.22
C GLN A 35 -13.89 7.35 -8.00
N GLN A 36 -14.55 7.75 -9.08
CA GLN A 36 -15.74 8.59 -9.02
C GLN A 36 -16.99 7.74 -8.73
N ASN A 37 -18.02 8.39 -8.19
CA ASN A 37 -19.30 7.77 -7.81
C ASN A 37 -19.09 6.52 -6.92
N PHE A 38 -18.29 6.70 -5.87
CA PHE A 38 -17.83 5.58 -5.05
C PHE A 38 -18.98 4.91 -4.29
N ASN A 39 -19.18 3.62 -4.52
CA ASN A 39 -20.18 2.83 -3.80
C ASN A 39 -19.57 2.27 -2.50
N ILE A 40 -19.83 2.96 -1.38
CA ILE A 40 -19.32 2.56 -0.06
C ILE A 40 -19.80 1.14 0.32
N ASP A 41 -21.08 0.84 0.12
CA ASP A 41 -21.64 -0.46 0.51
C ASP A 41 -20.98 -1.62 -0.22
N SER A 42 -20.78 -1.48 -1.54
CA SER A 42 -20.11 -2.51 -2.35
C SER A 42 -18.63 -2.69 -1.99
N TYR A 43 -17.99 -1.68 -1.39
CA TYR A 43 -16.59 -1.76 -0.97
C TYR A 43 -16.39 -2.52 0.36
N MET A 44 -17.45 -2.70 1.16
CA MET A 44 -17.36 -3.33 2.48
C MET A 44 -16.91 -4.80 2.42
N GLY A 45 -16.58 -5.34 3.58
CA GLY A 45 -16.10 -6.71 3.74
C GLY A 45 -14.58 -6.83 3.68
N LYS A 46 -14.11 -8.05 3.41
CA LYS A 46 -12.69 -8.39 3.46
C LYS A 46 -11.99 -8.14 2.13
N TRP A 47 -10.75 -7.66 2.23
CA TRP A 47 -9.80 -7.47 1.13
C TRP A 47 -8.43 -8.03 1.54
N TYR A 48 -7.76 -8.69 0.61
CA TYR A 48 -6.41 -9.22 0.76
C TYR A 48 -5.42 -8.29 0.08
N GLN A 49 -4.32 -7.95 0.75
CA GLN A 49 -3.27 -7.14 0.14
C GLN A 49 -2.41 -8.05 -0.74
N HIS A 50 -2.59 -8.02 -2.05
CA HIS A 50 -1.83 -8.85 -2.97
C HIS A 50 -0.41 -8.30 -3.24
N ALA A 51 -0.30 -6.99 -3.36
CA ALA A 51 0.98 -6.30 -3.55
C ALA A 51 0.92 -4.91 -2.92
N SER A 52 2.08 -4.32 -2.64
CA SER A 52 2.15 -2.98 -2.09
C SER A 52 3.46 -2.30 -2.43
N TYR A 53 3.52 -1.00 -2.18
CA TYR A 53 4.83 -0.37 -1.98
C TYR A 53 5.49 -0.87 -0.70
N PRO A 54 6.82 -0.99 -0.66
CA PRO A 54 7.54 -1.33 0.56
C PRO A 54 7.24 -0.28 1.63
N SER A 55 6.91 -0.76 2.82
CA SER A 55 6.63 0.10 3.95
C SER A 55 7.12 -0.46 5.27
N LYS A 56 7.62 0.44 6.11
CA LYS A 56 8.02 0.15 7.49
C LYS A 56 6.87 -0.41 8.34
N ILE A 57 5.61 -0.12 7.97
CA ILE A 57 4.46 -0.64 8.72
C ILE A 57 4.21 -2.12 8.47
N ASP A 58 4.79 -2.71 7.42
CA ASP A 58 4.55 -4.09 6.98
C ASP A 58 5.66 -5.08 7.38
N LEU A 59 6.69 -4.60 8.08
CA LEU A 59 7.90 -5.37 8.40
C LEU A 59 7.83 -6.17 9.71
N PRO A 60 8.52 -7.32 9.77
CA PRO A 60 8.40 -8.43 8.83
C PRO A 60 7.10 -9.21 9.11
N SER A 61 6.15 -9.17 8.16
CA SER A 61 4.86 -9.84 8.29
C SER A 61 4.26 -10.31 6.95
N THR A 62 3.35 -11.27 7.03
CA THR A 62 2.67 -11.95 5.91
C THR A 62 1.15 -11.97 6.14
N CYS A 63 0.36 -12.47 5.17
CA CYS A 63 -1.08 -12.68 5.30
C CYS A 63 -1.89 -11.41 5.60
N HIS A 64 -1.50 -10.31 4.93
CA HIS A 64 -2.09 -9.00 5.14
C HIS A 64 -3.50 -8.94 4.56
N ASN A 65 -4.46 -8.54 5.38
CA ASN A 65 -5.84 -8.31 4.95
C ASN A 65 -6.46 -7.16 5.73
N ALA A 66 -7.44 -6.52 5.12
CA ALA A 66 -8.25 -5.47 5.70
C ALA A 66 -9.72 -5.87 5.65
N GLU A 67 -10.43 -5.65 6.75
CA GLU A 67 -11.88 -5.85 6.82
C GLU A 67 -12.57 -4.52 7.13
N TYR A 68 -13.54 -4.17 6.29
CA TYR A 68 -14.28 -2.92 6.37
C TYR A 68 -15.74 -3.17 6.76
N THR A 69 -16.24 -2.43 7.74
CA THR A 69 -17.64 -2.54 8.20
C THR A 69 -18.26 -1.16 8.33
N LEU A 70 -19.33 -0.89 7.57
CA LEU A 70 -20.06 0.36 7.64
C LEU A 70 -20.98 0.40 8.86
N LEU A 71 -20.87 1.47 9.66
CA LEU A 71 -21.76 1.72 10.79
C LEU A 71 -22.95 2.59 10.37
N PRO A 72 -24.08 2.55 11.11
CA PRO A 72 -25.25 3.38 10.82
C PRO A 72 -25.00 4.90 10.81
N ASN A 73 -23.92 5.36 11.47
CA ASN A 73 -23.53 6.77 11.50
C ASN A 73 -22.58 7.17 10.34
N GLY A 74 -22.37 6.30 9.36
CA GLY A 74 -21.50 6.54 8.20
C GLY A 74 -20.00 6.37 8.47
N VAL A 75 -19.59 6.07 9.70
CA VAL A 75 -18.19 5.72 9.99
C VAL A 75 -17.93 4.28 9.56
N ILE A 76 -16.80 4.03 8.90
CA ILE A 76 -16.37 2.70 8.52
C ILE A 76 -15.35 2.21 9.56
N LEU A 77 -15.59 1.05 10.17
CA LEU A 77 -14.58 0.36 10.98
C LEU A 77 -13.59 -0.35 10.06
N VAL A 78 -12.31 -0.27 10.39
CA VAL A 78 -11.23 -0.92 9.64
C VAL A 78 -10.49 -1.88 10.57
N GLY A 79 -10.38 -3.15 10.17
CA GLY A 79 -9.56 -4.15 10.84
C GLY A 79 -8.43 -4.63 9.93
N ASN A 80 -7.21 -4.11 10.11
CA ASN A 80 -6.05 -4.60 9.37
C ASN A 80 -5.38 -5.72 10.16
N SER A 81 -5.27 -6.89 9.54
CA SER A 81 -4.68 -8.08 10.12
C SER A 81 -3.44 -8.51 9.37
N LYS A 82 -2.43 -8.98 10.09
CA LYS A 82 -1.20 -9.54 9.53
C LYS A 82 -0.53 -10.50 10.50
N THR A 83 0.34 -11.35 9.99
CA THR A 83 1.03 -12.40 10.74
C THR A 83 2.53 -12.11 10.80
N PHE A 84 3.10 -12.01 12.00
CA PHE A 84 4.50 -11.58 12.17
C PHE A 84 5.49 -12.73 12.17
N TYR A 85 6.52 -12.62 11.32
CA TYR A 85 7.68 -13.52 11.36
C TYR A 85 8.64 -13.17 12.52
N PRO A 86 9.38 -14.15 13.06
CA PRO A 86 9.24 -15.61 12.85
C PRO A 86 8.14 -16.23 13.74
N SER A 87 7.47 -15.43 14.59
CA SER A 87 6.55 -15.92 15.62
C SER A 87 5.27 -16.57 15.09
N MET A 88 4.92 -16.31 13.83
CA MET A 88 3.66 -16.67 13.19
C MET A 88 2.40 -16.22 13.95
N LYS A 89 2.54 -15.20 14.82
CA LYS A 89 1.41 -14.64 15.55
C LYS A 89 0.65 -13.65 14.68
N LYS A 90 -0.63 -13.93 14.45
CA LYS A 90 -1.58 -12.99 13.86
C LYS A 90 -1.85 -11.84 14.83
N LYS A 91 -1.83 -10.61 14.34
CA LYS A 91 -2.32 -9.43 15.05
C LYS A 91 -3.28 -8.66 14.17
N THR A 92 -4.24 -8.01 14.82
CA THR A 92 -5.19 -7.11 14.16
C THR A 92 -5.10 -5.74 14.82
N ILE A 93 -4.96 -4.69 14.01
CA ILE A 93 -5.11 -3.31 14.43
C ILE A 93 -6.46 -2.79 13.96
N LYS A 94 -7.17 -2.10 14.85
CA LYS A 94 -8.48 -1.52 14.57
C LYS A 94 -8.35 -0.01 14.38
N GLY A 95 -9.06 0.51 13.40
CA GLY A 95 -9.11 1.92 13.06
C GLY A 95 -10.47 2.31 12.52
N THR A 96 -10.55 3.54 12.03
CA THR A 96 -11.76 4.10 11.41
C THR A 96 -11.41 4.77 10.09
N LEU A 97 -12.30 4.67 9.13
CA LEU A 97 -12.26 5.34 7.85
C LEU A 97 -13.52 6.22 7.74
N LYS A 98 -13.37 7.44 7.22
CA LYS A 98 -14.47 8.37 6.95
C LYS A 98 -14.30 8.92 5.55
N GLN A 99 -15.38 8.97 4.77
CA GLN A 99 -15.34 9.62 3.46
C GLN A 99 -15.12 11.12 3.66
N VAL A 100 -14.33 11.74 2.78
CA VAL A 100 -14.17 13.19 2.77
C VAL A 100 -15.52 13.83 2.44
N PRO A 101 -16.02 14.79 3.25
CA PRO A 101 -17.35 15.38 3.03
C PRO A 101 -17.46 16.11 1.68
N GLY A 102 -18.60 16.00 1.03
CA GLY A 102 -18.89 16.70 -0.23
C GLY A 102 -18.32 16.04 -1.49
N GLU A 103 -17.62 14.92 -1.32
CA GLU A 103 -16.94 14.18 -2.37
C GLU A 103 -17.62 12.81 -2.55
N ASN A 104 -18.38 12.62 -3.65
CA ASN A 104 -18.89 11.29 -4.02
C ASN A 104 -17.81 10.49 -4.77
N GLU A 105 -16.61 10.44 -4.20
CA GLU A 105 -15.44 9.81 -4.79
C GLU A 105 -14.67 9.00 -3.74
N GLY A 106 -13.70 8.24 -4.19
CA GLY A 106 -12.90 7.31 -3.39
C GLY A 106 -11.93 7.98 -2.42
N LYS A 107 -12.21 9.17 -1.89
CA LYS A 107 -11.33 9.87 -0.93
C LYS A 107 -11.82 9.68 0.49
N PHE A 108 -10.92 9.21 1.33
CA PHE A 108 -11.18 8.94 2.72
C PHE A 108 -10.06 9.46 3.62
N LEU A 109 -10.41 9.59 4.90
CA LEU A 109 -9.48 9.85 5.99
C LEU A 109 -9.45 8.61 6.88
N ILE A 110 -8.29 7.95 6.91
CA ILE A 110 -8.04 6.78 7.77
C ILE A 110 -7.38 7.22 9.08
N ASN A 111 -7.82 6.63 10.19
CA ASN A 111 -7.25 6.87 11.51
C ASN A 111 -7.07 5.55 12.27
N PHE A 112 -5.84 5.26 12.66
CA PHE A 112 -5.52 4.21 13.62
C PHE A 112 -5.08 4.88 14.93
N PRO A 113 -5.83 4.73 16.03
CA PRO A 113 -5.51 5.39 17.29
C PRO A 113 -4.29 4.72 17.95
N PHE A 114 -3.08 5.07 17.51
CA PHE A 114 -1.84 4.60 18.13
C PHE A 114 -1.31 5.66 19.11
N LYS A 115 -0.98 5.24 20.35
CA LYS A 115 -0.42 6.11 21.41
C LYS A 115 -1.21 7.41 21.68
N ARG A 116 -2.54 7.38 21.53
CA ARG A 116 -3.45 8.53 21.76
C ARG A 116 -3.22 9.73 20.83
N VAL A 117 -2.51 9.56 19.72
CA VAL A 117 -2.44 10.57 18.66
C VAL A 117 -3.41 10.15 17.57
N ASN A 118 -4.52 10.88 17.45
CA ASN A 118 -5.40 10.76 16.30
C ASN A 118 -4.75 11.54 15.16
N ARG A 119 -4.33 10.82 14.12
CA ARG A 119 -3.81 11.43 12.91
C ARG A 119 -4.53 10.83 11.73
N GLU A 120 -5.53 11.57 11.26
CA GLU A 120 -6.19 11.28 10.00
C GLU A 120 -5.17 11.38 8.86
N THR A 121 -5.11 10.35 8.03
CA THR A 121 -4.21 10.24 6.89
C THR A 121 -5.05 10.01 5.63
N PRO A 122 -4.70 10.60 4.47
CA PRO A 122 -5.40 10.32 3.23
C PRO A 122 -5.39 8.83 2.89
N TYR A 123 -6.54 8.29 2.51
CA TYR A 123 -6.72 6.95 1.99
C TYR A 123 -7.59 7.07 0.75
N TRP A 124 -6.99 6.92 -0.42
CA TRP A 124 -7.63 7.16 -1.71
C TRP A 124 -7.79 5.84 -2.44
N VAL A 125 -9.02 5.47 -2.77
CA VAL A 125 -9.30 4.37 -3.69
C VAL A 125 -9.21 4.96 -5.10
N LEU A 126 -8.14 4.61 -5.81
CA LEU A 126 -7.87 5.10 -7.15
C LEU A 126 -8.85 4.48 -8.15
N GLU A 127 -9.05 3.17 -8.04
CA GLU A 127 -9.95 2.40 -8.89
C GLU A 127 -10.38 1.12 -8.18
N THR A 128 -11.62 0.69 -8.39
CA THR A 128 -12.12 -0.60 -7.92
C THR A 128 -13.33 -1.04 -8.74
N ASP A 129 -13.43 -2.34 -8.99
CA ASP A 129 -14.65 -2.97 -9.49
C ASP A 129 -15.54 -3.49 -8.34
N TYR A 130 -15.15 -3.23 -7.09
CA TYR A 130 -15.76 -3.67 -5.84
C TYR A 130 -15.75 -5.19 -5.55
N HIS A 131 -15.59 -6.00 -6.59
CA HIS A 131 -15.85 -7.45 -6.56
C HIS A 131 -14.61 -8.31 -6.76
N SER A 132 -13.54 -7.77 -7.37
CA SER A 132 -12.31 -8.51 -7.59
C SER A 132 -11.08 -7.74 -7.12
N TYR A 133 -10.99 -6.43 -7.38
CA TYR A 133 -9.82 -5.63 -7.04
C TYR A 133 -10.13 -4.22 -6.53
N ALA A 134 -9.16 -3.64 -5.84
CA ALA A 134 -9.08 -2.22 -5.59
C ALA A 134 -7.60 -1.78 -5.58
N VAL A 135 -7.32 -0.61 -6.16
CA VAL A 135 -6.03 0.07 -6.04
C VAL A 135 -6.17 1.21 -5.05
N VAL A 136 -5.33 1.20 -4.02
CA VAL A 136 -5.39 2.17 -2.94
C VAL A 136 -4.08 2.92 -2.85
N TRP A 137 -4.18 4.24 -2.75
CA TRP A 137 -3.07 5.16 -2.56
C TRP A 137 -3.19 5.89 -1.23
N SER A 138 -2.07 6.10 -0.56
CA SER A 138 -1.96 7.03 0.55
C SER A 138 -0.68 7.82 0.42
N CYS A 139 -0.79 9.13 0.54
CA CYS A 139 0.36 10.01 0.54
C CYS A 139 0.30 10.97 1.73
N ARG A 140 1.46 11.16 2.36
CA ARG A 140 1.59 12.03 3.51
C ARG A 140 2.78 12.96 3.34
N GLU A 141 2.53 14.25 3.44
CA GLU A 141 3.58 15.27 3.45
C GLU A 141 4.38 15.26 4.78
N ASN A 142 5.67 15.52 4.66
CA ASN A 142 6.63 15.62 5.75
C ASN A 142 7.52 16.84 5.55
N ILE A 143 7.95 17.44 6.65
CA ILE A 143 9.01 18.45 6.64
C ILE A 143 10.18 17.84 7.40
N ASN A 144 11.24 17.51 6.66
CA ASN A 144 12.47 16.93 7.20
C ASN A 144 13.62 17.89 6.93
N ASN A 145 14.27 18.40 7.98
CA ASN A 145 15.39 19.36 7.87
C ASN A 145 15.09 20.57 6.95
N GLY A 146 13.86 21.10 7.00
CA GLY A 146 13.43 22.23 6.17
C GLY A 146 13.09 21.89 4.71
N LYS A 147 13.30 20.64 4.27
CA LYS A 147 12.86 20.15 2.95
C LYS A 147 11.46 19.54 3.06
N LEU A 148 10.57 19.94 2.14
CA LEU A 148 9.28 19.30 1.96
C LEU A 148 9.46 18.00 1.16
N THR A 149 9.02 16.89 1.75
CA THR A 149 8.98 15.57 1.12
C THR A 149 7.62 14.92 1.37
N ASN A 150 7.39 13.77 0.78
CA ASN A 150 6.21 12.97 1.04
C ASN A 150 6.55 11.50 1.20
N THR A 151 5.76 10.81 2.01
CA THR A 151 5.78 9.36 2.18
C THR A 151 4.61 8.78 1.41
N ARG A 152 4.87 7.76 0.58
CA ARG A 152 3.90 7.17 -0.34
C ARG A 152 3.63 5.72 0.05
N TYR A 153 2.38 5.32 -0.06
CA TYR A 153 1.91 3.96 0.09
C TYR A 153 0.98 3.64 -1.06
N LEU A 154 1.11 2.42 -1.54
CA LEU A 154 0.24 1.83 -2.55
C LEU A 154 -0.13 0.44 -2.07
N TRP A 155 -1.39 0.04 -2.24
CA TRP A 155 -1.84 -1.31 -2.01
C TRP A 155 -2.69 -1.79 -3.18
N PHE A 156 -2.35 -2.96 -3.69
CA PHE A 156 -3.22 -3.76 -4.54
C PHE A 156 -4.01 -4.68 -3.63
N LEU A 157 -5.32 -4.46 -3.60
CA LEU A 157 -6.25 -5.23 -2.80
C LEU A 157 -7.07 -6.14 -3.70
N THR A 158 -7.33 -7.37 -3.25
CA THR A 158 -8.13 -8.36 -3.97
C THR A 158 -9.19 -8.98 -3.06
N ARG A 159 -10.28 -9.49 -3.63
CA ARG A 159 -11.29 -10.25 -2.86
C ARG A 159 -10.87 -11.70 -2.59
N SER A 160 -9.91 -12.21 -3.35
CA SER A 160 -9.38 -13.58 -3.25
C SER A 160 -7.88 -13.56 -2.95
N GLU A 161 -7.39 -14.56 -2.21
CA GLU A 161 -5.95 -14.79 -2.02
C GLU A 161 -5.30 -15.24 -3.34
N ASP A 162 -6.03 -16.03 -4.13
CA ASP A 162 -5.63 -16.44 -5.48
C ASP A 162 -5.93 -15.31 -6.48
N LEU A 163 -4.90 -14.90 -7.23
CA LEU A 163 -4.97 -13.82 -8.20
C LEU A 163 -5.20 -14.38 -9.62
N LEU A 164 -6.27 -13.94 -10.27
CA LEU A 164 -6.52 -14.22 -11.69
C LEU A 164 -5.72 -13.24 -12.56
N LEU A 165 -5.31 -13.68 -13.76
CA LEU A 165 -4.54 -12.84 -14.69
C LEU A 165 -5.28 -11.55 -15.06
N ASP A 166 -6.58 -11.64 -15.38
CA ASP A 166 -7.39 -10.45 -15.72
C ASP A 166 -7.45 -9.43 -14.56
N THR A 167 -7.44 -9.91 -13.30
CA THR A 167 -7.39 -9.05 -12.11
C THR A 167 -6.03 -8.36 -11.98
N LEU A 168 -4.95 -9.05 -12.33
CA LEU A 168 -3.60 -8.47 -12.35
C LEU A 168 -3.48 -7.37 -13.40
N ASP A 169 -3.96 -7.63 -14.61
CA ASP A 169 -3.94 -6.65 -15.69
C ASP A 169 -4.73 -5.40 -15.30
N ALA A 170 -5.92 -5.56 -14.72
CA ALA A 170 -6.73 -4.44 -14.23
C ALA A 170 -6.02 -3.61 -13.15
N LEU A 171 -5.30 -4.24 -12.22
CA LEU A 171 -4.51 -3.55 -11.19
C LEU A 171 -3.39 -2.70 -11.81
N TYR A 172 -2.69 -3.22 -12.81
CA TYR A 172 -1.62 -2.49 -13.50
C TYR A 172 -2.15 -1.40 -14.45
N ASP A 173 -3.27 -1.65 -15.14
CA ASP A 173 -3.97 -0.65 -15.95
C ASP A 173 -4.43 0.55 -15.10
N ALA A 174 -4.94 0.28 -13.89
CA ALA A 174 -5.38 1.32 -12.97
C ALA A 174 -4.23 2.27 -12.56
N ILE A 175 -3.06 1.74 -12.19
CA ILE A 175 -1.90 2.60 -11.88
C ILE A 175 -1.29 3.26 -13.12
N GLY A 176 -1.44 2.64 -14.30
CA GLY A 176 -0.96 3.20 -15.58
C GLY A 176 -1.63 4.53 -15.95
N LYS A 177 -2.76 4.88 -15.32
CA LYS A 177 -3.46 6.16 -15.47
C LYS A 177 -2.78 7.31 -14.73
N SER A 178 -1.76 7.03 -13.90
CA SER A 178 -1.12 8.02 -13.03
C SER A 178 0.41 7.88 -13.09
N PRO A 179 1.12 8.71 -13.89
CA PRO A 179 2.56 8.59 -14.09
C PRO A 179 3.40 8.80 -12.83
N GLU A 180 2.82 9.36 -11.77
CA GLU A 180 3.44 9.56 -10.46
C GLU A 180 3.61 8.24 -9.66
N ILE A 181 2.89 7.19 -10.05
CA ILE A 181 2.95 5.85 -9.44
C ILE A 181 3.93 4.99 -10.23
N SER A 182 5.02 4.59 -9.58
CA SER A 182 6.04 3.74 -10.17
C SER A 182 5.73 2.26 -9.93
N GLN A 183 5.42 1.53 -11.00
CA GLN A 183 5.26 0.07 -10.93
C GLN A 183 6.52 -0.67 -10.46
N TYR A 184 7.70 -0.08 -10.61
CA TYR A 184 8.99 -0.70 -10.27
C TYR A 184 9.31 -0.72 -8.77
N GLU A 185 8.45 -0.08 -7.97
CA GLU A 185 8.51 -0.05 -6.52
C GLU A 185 7.54 -1.06 -5.88
N ILE A 186 6.73 -1.77 -6.67
CA ILE A 186 5.70 -2.68 -6.16
C ILE A 186 6.35 -4.01 -5.77
N GLU A 187 6.02 -4.49 -4.57
CA GLU A 187 6.44 -5.77 -4.01
C GLU A 187 5.23 -6.67 -3.77
N LEU A 188 5.35 -7.94 -4.14
CA LEU A 188 4.32 -8.95 -3.90
C LEU A 188 4.24 -9.26 -2.42
N SER A 189 3.01 -9.35 -1.92
CA SER A 189 2.75 -9.78 -0.55
C SER A 189 2.73 -11.30 -0.46
N ASP A 190 3.37 -11.82 0.58
CA ASP A 190 3.33 -13.25 0.89
C ASP A 190 1.96 -13.61 1.50
N HIS A 191 1.32 -14.62 0.91
CA HIS A 191 0.11 -15.27 1.44
C HIS A 191 0.29 -16.78 1.63
N TYR A 192 1.52 -17.27 1.62
CA TYR A 192 1.79 -18.67 1.83
C TYR A 192 1.42 -19.08 3.27
N LYS A 193 0.61 -20.15 3.41
CA LYS A 193 0.23 -20.77 4.69
C LYS A 193 -0.56 -19.86 5.67
N CYS A 194 -1.35 -18.91 5.17
CA CYS A 194 -2.15 -18.04 6.03
C CYS A 194 -3.21 -18.74 6.91
N ASN A 195 -3.60 -19.96 6.53
CA ASN A 195 -4.59 -20.77 7.25
C ASN A 195 -3.99 -21.91 8.09
N THR A 196 -2.67 -22.02 8.22
CA THR A 196 -2.08 -23.03 9.11
C THR A 196 -2.02 -22.51 10.54
N THR A 197 -3.10 -22.68 11.29
CA THR A 197 -3.02 -22.71 12.77
C THR A 197 -2.20 -23.94 13.17
N SER A 198 -0.97 -23.72 13.63
CA SER A 198 -0.24 -24.70 14.44
C SER A 198 -0.73 -24.68 15.88
#